data_AF-A0A0C9WJ87-F1
#
_entry.id   AF-A0A0C9WJ87-F1
#
_cell.length_a   1.000
_cell.length_b   1.000
_cell.length_c   1.000
_cell.angle_alpha   90.00
_cell.angle_beta   90.00
_cell.angle_gamma   90.00
#
_symmetry.space_group_name_H-M   'P 1'
#
loop_
_entity.id
_entity.type
_entity.pdbx_description
1 polymer ?
#
loop_
_entity_poly.entity_id
_entity_poly.type
_entity_poly.pdbx_seq_one_letter_code
_entity_poly.pdbx_strand_id
1 'polypeptide(L)'
;MCPSVDCCFQWLTKLLHLVNMNFPQVGRNGIRGGDRSLRHSSSPPSPIFFYHKHDRHYGFTNFSDHPVCYERMMYPTSEHLFQSFKFLPDWPSVAKHIRSCSSPSDALAVARRFQDHVRHDWKRINIQMMDKVLLLKFTQHPGLKDELLATGNAELIENSDSDSFWGVGADGKGRNELGKALMGLRDKLRNASAPQDLGALPRDTFEMTTTLSTAVQRFLPPQPANLCQYCSLQPKFQNHPYCSKTCANEAALLCNVGEPLSAHTANAEACLLLLA
;
A
#
# COMPACT_ATOMS: atom_id res chain seq x y z
N MET A 1 -1.31 -13.79 11.73
CA MET A 1 0.11 -13.41 11.65
C MET A 1 0.18 -12.00 11.11
N CYS A 2 0.62 -11.05 11.93
CA CYS A 2 0.76 -9.64 11.57
C CYS A 2 2.02 -9.49 10.69
N PRO A 3 1.97 -8.84 9.51
CA PRO A 3 3.20 -8.63 8.76
C PRO A 3 4.02 -7.55 9.50
N SER A 4 5.23 -7.91 9.91
CA SER A 4 6.18 -6.99 10.55
C SER A 4 6.49 -5.80 9.64
N VAL A 5 7.08 -4.76 10.23
CA VAL A 5 7.62 -3.56 9.58
C VAL A 5 8.48 -3.83 8.33
N ASP A 6 9.04 -5.04 8.19
CA ASP A 6 9.82 -5.48 7.02
C ASP A 6 8.98 -5.58 5.74
N CYS A 7 7.69 -5.90 5.86
CA CYS A 7 6.76 -5.93 4.73
C CYS A 7 6.57 -4.53 4.12
N CYS A 8 6.66 -3.48 4.95
CA CYS A 8 6.47 -2.10 4.49
C CYS A 8 7.67 -1.57 3.67
N PHE A 9 8.87 -2.14 3.83
CA PHE A 9 10.05 -1.76 3.05
C PHE A 9 10.05 -2.39 1.64
N GLN A 10 9.62 -3.64 1.51
CA GLN A 10 9.51 -4.33 0.21
C GLN A 10 8.37 -3.80 -0.67
N TRP A 11 7.36 -3.16 -0.06
CA TRP A 11 6.18 -2.64 -0.76
C TRP A 11 6.41 -1.24 -1.38
N LEU A 12 7.25 -0.39 -0.75
CA LEU A 12 7.56 0.97 -1.25
C LEU A 12 8.21 0.96 -2.64
N THR A 13 9.04 -0.05 -2.94
CA THR A 13 9.72 -0.21 -4.24
C THR A 13 8.79 -0.68 -5.36
N LYS A 14 7.70 -1.40 -5.02
CA LYS A 14 6.66 -1.81 -5.99
C LYS A 14 5.66 -0.69 -6.28
N LEU A 15 5.33 0.16 -5.30
CA LEU A 15 4.42 1.30 -5.51
C LEU A 15 5.01 2.35 -6.46
N LEU A 16 6.32 2.61 -6.38
CA LEU A 16 7.01 3.57 -7.25
C LEU A 16 6.94 3.20 -8.74
N HIS A 17 6.79 1.91 -9.07
CA HIS A 17 6.60 1.43 -10.45
C HIS A 17 5.18 1.63 -10.97
N LEU A 18 4.18 1.78 -10.10
CA LEU A 18 2.76 1.97 -10.49
C LEU A 18 2.38 3.45 -10.68
N VAL A 19 3.18 4.40 -10.18
CA VAL A 19 2.82 5.82 -10.10
C VAL A 19 3.62 6.71 -11.05
N ASN A 20 4.66 6.21 -11.73
CA ASN A 20 5.53 7.06 -12.54
C ASN A 20 5.91 6.41 -13.88
N MET A 21 5.14 6.62 -14.95
CA MET A 21 5.62 6.47 -16.34
C MET A 21 4.90 7.48 -17.27
N ASN A 22 5.69 8.35 -17.91
CA ASN A 22 5.28 9.28 -18.98
C ASN A 22 5.82 8.78 -20.34
N PHE A 23 5.07 9.09 -21.40
CA PHE A 23 5.06 8.58 -22.79
C PHE A 23 6.28 8.92 -23.69
N PRO A 24 6.47 8.20 -24.82
CA PRO A 24 6.18 8.81 -26.15
C PRO A 24 5.42 7.91 -27.17
N GLN A 25 5.13 8.46 -28.36
CA GLN A 25 3.90 8.33 -29.18
C GLN A 25 4.02 7.58 -30.55
N VAL A 26 2.95 6.83 -30.87
CA VAL A 26 2.15 6.65 -32.13
C VAL A 26 2.79 6.28 -33.49
N GLY A 27 2.21 5.23 -34.14
CA GLY A 27 2.00 5.17 -35.62
C GLY A 27 1.68 3.81 -36.31
N ARG A 28 0.38 3.44 -36.41
CA ARG A 28 -0.42 2.65 -37.43
C ARG A 28 0.28 1.75 -38.51
N ASN A 29 -0.21 0.59 -39.00
CA ASN A 29 -1.57 0.19 -39.48
C ASN A 29 -1.67 -1.30 -39.98
N GLY A 30 -2.85 -1.97 -39.83
CA GLY A 30 -3.47 -2.97 -40.77
C GLY A 30 -2.98 -4.45 -40.79
N ILE A 31 -3.73 -5.55 -41.03
CA ILE A 31 -5.04 -5.83 -41.69
C ILE A 31 -5.54 -7.30 -41.38
N ARG A 32 -6.87 -7.44 -41.23
CA ARG A 32 -7.86 -8.54 -41.54
C ARG A 32 -7.74 -10.02 -41.08
N GLY A 33 -8.91 -10.50 -40.66
CA GLY A 33 -9.42 -11.89 -40.69
C GLY A 33 -10.19 -12.16 -39.39
N GLY A 34 -11.52 -12.24 -39.29
CA GLY A 34 -12.49 -12.81 -40.20
C GLY A 34 -12.93 -14.18 -39.68
N ASP A 35 -13.72 -14.26 -38.60
CA ASP A 35 -14.60 -15.41 -38.38
C ASP A 35 -15.79 -15.09 -37.45
N ARG A 36 -16.92 -15.70 -37.77
CA ARG A 36 -18.20 -15.66 -37.06
C ARG A 36 -18.10 -16.47 -35.77
N SER A 37 -18.52 -15.90 -34.65
CA SER A 37 -18.94 -16.74 -33.51
C SER A 37 -20.10 -16.12 -32.73
N LEU A 38 -21.20 -16.87 -32.76
CA LEU A 38 -22.33 -16.97 -31.85
C LEU A 38 -22.40 -15.89 -30.75
N ARG A 39 -23.35 -14.95 -30.92
CA ARG A 39 -23.76 -14.02 -29.87
C ARG A 39 -24.39 -14.82 -28.72
N HIS A 40 -23.58 -15.19 -27.73
CA HIS A 40 -24.10 -15.51 -26.42
C HIS A 40 -24.77 -14.25 -25.89
N SER A 41 -26.09 -14.29 -25.76
CA SER A 41 -26.85 -13.35 -24.95
C SER A 41 -26.50 -13.60 -23.48
N SER A 42 -25.31 -13.20 -23.05
CA SER A 42 -24.95 -13.19 -21.63
C SER A 42 -25.64 -11.99 -21.00
N SER A 43 -26.73 -12.23 -20.28
CA SER A 43 -27.28 -11.23 -19.36
C SER A 43 -26.14 -10.69 -18.48
N PRO A 44 -26.12 -9.39 -18.17
CA PRO A 44 -25.09 -8.85 -17.29
C PRO A 44 -25.12 -9.60 -15.95
N PRO A 45 -23.95 -9.86 -15.35
CA PRO A 45 -23.88 -10.52 -14.05
C PRO A 45 -24.69 -9.74 -13.01
N SER A 46 -25.35 -10.48 -12.11
CA SER A 46 -26.14 -9.88 -11.04
C SER A 46 -25.28 -8.97 -10.15
N PRO A 47 -25.83 -7.86 -9.63
CA PRO A 47 -25.11 -7.00 -8.69
C PRO A 47 -24.69 -7.75 -7.43
N ILE A 48 -23.52 -7.40 -6.90
CA ILE A 48 -22.98 -7.91 -5.64
C ILE A 48 -23.12 -6.81 -4.59
N PHE A 49 -23.89 -7.11 -3.56
CA PHE A 49 -24.05 -6.25 -2.40
C PHE A 49 -23.04 -6.63 -1.31
N PHE A 50 -22.45 -5.62 -0.67
CA PHE A 50 -21.54 -5.82 0.44
C PHE A 50 -21.76 -4.73 1.51
N TYR A 51 -21.88 -5.14 2.77
CA TYR A 51 -21.91 -4.21 3.91
C TYR A 51 -21.79 -4.95 5.25
N HIS A 52 -22.48 -6.09 5.43
CA HIS A 52 -22.56 -6.73 6.74
C HIS A 52 -21.34 -7.60 7.03
N LYS A 53 -20.95 -7.65 8.31
CA LYS A 53 -19.72 -8.32 8.78
C LYS A 53 -19.62 -9.81 8.42
N HIS A 54 -20.78 -10.46 8.24
CA HIS A 54 -20.87 -11.89 7.94
C HIS A 54 -21.07 -12.19 6.45
N ASP A 55 -21.16 -11.15 5.61
CA ASP A 55 -21.27 -11.32 4.17
C ASP A 55 -19.93 -11.70 3.56
N ARG A 56 -19.98 -12.52 2.50
CA ARG A 56 -18.79 -12.98 1.77
C ARG A 56 -17.82 -11.85 1.42
N HIS A 57 -18.35 -10.73 0.97
CA HIS A 57 -17.60 -9.60 0.46
C HIS A 57 -17.37 -8.49 1.49
N TYR A 58 -17.50 -8.79 2.79
CA TYR A 58 -17.26 -7.79 3.85
C TYR A 58 -15.85 -7.17 3.78
N GLY A 59 -14.87 -7.94 3.27
CA GLY A 59 -13.52 -7.47 2.97
C GLY A 59 -13.45 -6.26 2.02
N PHE A 60 -14.52 -5.93 1.30
CA PHE A 60 -14.58 -4.74 0.44
C PHE A 60 -14.89 -3.44 1.21
N THR A 61 -15.48 -3.54 2.40
CA THR A 61 -15.76 -2.37 3.26
C THR A 61 -14.46 -1.78 3.83
N ASN A 62 -14.45 -0.48 4.14
CA ASN A 62 -13.31 0.14 4.84
C ASN A 62 -13.18 -0.28 6.31
N PHE A 63 -14.24 -0.91 6.85
CA PHE A 63 -14.36 -1.36 8.24
C PHE A 63 -13.81 -2.76 8.47
N SER A 64 -13.51 -3.50 7.40
CA SER A 64 -12.93 -4.84 7.49
C SER A 64 -11.55 -4.82 8.17
N ASP A 65 -11.22 -5.87 8.92
CA ASP A 65 -9.95 -6.06 9.64
C ASP A 65 -8.79 -6.42 8.70
N HIS A 66 -8.41 -5.45 7.87
CA HIS A 66 -7.31 -5.54 6.91
C HIS A 66 -6.39 -4.33 7.11
N PRO A 67 -5.31 -4.48 7.89
CA PRO A 67 -4.37 -3.41 8.16
C PRO A 67 -3.72 -2.87 6.89
N VAL A 68 -3.45 -1.57 6.85
CA VAL A 68 -2.85 -0.89 5.71
C VAL A 68 -1.56 -0.19 6.13
N CYS A 69 -0.43 -0.48 5.50
CA CYS A 69 0.79 0.31 5.65
C CYS A 69 0.76 1.51 4.71
N TYR A 70 1.02 2.70 5.24
CA TYR A 70 1.20 3.93 4.48
C TYR A 70 2.34 4.74 5.12
N GLU A 71 3.33 5.17 4.33
CA GLU A 71 4.50 5.93 4.82
C GLU A 71 5.17 5.31 6.06
N ARG A 72 5.39 3.98 6.04
CA ARG A 72 5.96 3.19 7.16
C ARG A 72 5.12 3.15 8.43
N MET A 73 3.88 3.62 8.36
CA MET A 73 2.94 3.61 9.46
C MET A 73 1.84 2.58 9.18
N MET A 74 1.58 1.71 10.15
CA MET A 74 0.46 0.78 10.10
C MET A 74 -0.83 1.45 10.58
N TYR A 75 -1.89 1.26 9.80
CA TYR A 75 -3.26 1.66 10.12
C TYR A 75 -4.09 0.39 10.33
N PRO A 76 -4.86 0.26 11.43
CA PRO A 76 -5.61 -0.97 11.72
C PRO A 76 -6.61 -1.35 10.62
N THR A 77 -7.24 -0.35 10.00
CA THR A 77 -8.13 -0.56 8.85
C THR A 77 -7.96 0.55 7.81
N SER A 78 -8.52 0.34 6.62
CA SER A 78 -8.65 1.36 5.58
C SER A 78 -9.39 2.61 6.07
N GLU A 79 -10.39 2.45 6.94
CA GLU A 79 -11.10 3.57 7.58
C GLU A 79 -10.15 4.47 8.38
N HIS A 80 -9.24 3.89 9.17
CA HIS A 80 -8.28 4.67 9.96
C HIS A 80 -7.39 5.55 9.06
N LEU A 81 -6.91 4.98 7.95
CA LEU A 81 -6.09 5.73 6.99
C LEU A 81 -6.90 6.82 6.28
N PHE A 82 -8.11 6.49 5.82
CA PHE A 82 -8.98 7.42 5.13
C PHE A 82 -9.37 8.62 6.01
N GLN A 83 -9.73 8.36 7.27
CA GLN A 83 -10.02 9.41 8.25
C GLN A 83 -8.78 10.25 8.58
N SER A 84 -7.60 9.65 8.61
CA SER A 84 -6.34 10.39 8.83
C SER A 84 -6.00 11.36 7.69
N PHE A 85 -6.32 11.01 6.44
CA PHE A 85 -6.11 11.91 5.29
C PHE A 85 -6.94 13.20 5.34
N LYS A 86 -8.02 13.24 6.12
CA LYS A 86 -8.77 14.49 6.36
C LYS A 86 -7.95 15.56 7.06
N PHE A 87 -6.94 15.14 7.84
CA PHE A 87 -6.17 16.02 8.72
C PHE A 87 -4.73 16.19 8.24
N LEU A 88 -4.27 15.43 7.25
CA LEU A 88 -2.92 15.58 6.72
C LEU A 88 -2.88 16.55 5.53
N PRO A 89 -1.86 17.42 5.43
CA PRO A 89 -0.71 17.54 6.35
C PRO A 89 -0.93 18.48 7.54
N ASP A 90 -2.03 19.23 7.58
CA ASP A 90 -2.21 20.42 8.43
C ASP A 90 -2.31 20.11 9.95
N TRP A 91 -2.84 18.94 10.32
CA TRP A 91 -3.13 18.49 11.69
C TRP A 91 -2.64 17.06 11.96
N PRO A 92 -1.31 16.81 11.93
CA PRO A 92 -0.74 15.48 12.04
C PRO A 92 -0.98 14.82 13.41
N SER A 93 -1.20 15.62 14.46
CA SER A 93 -1.55 15.11 15.80
C SER A 93 -2.93 14.44 15.81
N VAL A 94 -3.92 15.01 15.11
CA VAL A 94 -5.27 14.43 14.97
C VAL A 94 -5.20 13.14 14.14
N ALA A 95 -4.46 13.16 13.03
CA ALA A 95 -4.22 11.96 12.21
C ALA A 95 -3.54 10.83 13.02
N LYS A 96 -2.57 11.17 13.87
CA LYS A 96 -1.93 10.20 14.77
C LYS A 96 -2.92 9.61 15.77
N HIS A 97 -3.79 10.43 16.35
CA HIS A 97 -4.83 9.97 17.29
C HIS A 97 -5.82 9.02 16.60
N ILE A 98 -6.32 9.40 15.42
CA ILE A 98 -7.21 8.55 14.62
C ILE A 98 -6.57 7.20 14.32
N ARG A 99 -5.29 7.18 13.92
CA ARG A 99 -4.56 5.93 13.67
C ARG A 99 -4.46 5.02 14.89
N SER A 100 -4.41 5.58 16.10
CA SER A 100 -4.30 4.83 17.36
C SER A 100 -5.63 4.37 17.94
N CYS A 101 -6.77 4.68 17.30
CA CYS A 101 -8.08 4.23 17.76
C CYS A 101 -8.19 2.69 17.73
N SER A 102 -9.01 2.16 18.65
CA SER A 102 -9.24 0.71 18.81
C SER A 102 -10.12 0.11 17.71
N SER A 103 -10.99 0.92 17.11
CA SER A 103 -11.95 0.45 16.11
C SER A 103 -12.16 1.48 15.00
N PRO A 104 -12.58 1.05 13.79
CA PRO A 104 -12.92 1.97 12.71
C PRO A 104 -14.05 2.94 13.08
N SER A 105 -14.99 2.52 13.93
CA SER A 105 -16.05 3.39 14.47
C SER A 105 -15.47 4.50 15.34
N ASP A 106 -14.49 4.20 16.19
CA ASP A 106 -13.82 5.20 17.03
C ASP A 106 -13.01 6.18 16.18
N ALA A 107 -12.29 5.68 15.17
CA ALA A 107 -11.55 6.50 14.21
C ALA A 107 -12.46 7.51 13.49
N LEU A 108 -13.63 7.05 13.03
CA LEU A 108 -14.65 7.90 12.42
C LEU A 108 -15.24 8.90 13.42
N ALA A 109 -15.52 8.48 14.66
CA ALA A 109 -16.04 9.34 15.71
C ALA A 109 -15.06 10.47 16.06
N VAL A 110 -13.77 10.16 16.19
CA VAL A 110 -12.72 11.17 16.41
C VAL A 110 -12.65 12.13 15.23
N ALA A 111 -12.64 11.64 14.00
CA ALA A 111 -12.63 12.52 12.82
C ALA A 111 -13.83 13.47 12.78
N ARG A 112 -15.03 12.99 13.13
CA ARG A 112 -16.24 13.83 13.25
C ARG A 112 -16.12 14.88 14.35
N ARG A 113 -15.50 14.56 15.48
CA ARG A 113 -15.26 15.52 16.57
C ARG A 113 -14.33 16.66 16.16
N PHE A 114 -13.38 16.39 15.26
CA PHE A 114 -12.44 17.39 14.74
C PHE A 114 -12.86 17.95 13.36
N GLN A 115 -14.15 17.90 13.00
CA GLN A 115 -14.62 18.26 11.66
C GLN A 115 -14.17 19.66 11.20
N ASP A 116 -14.04 20.62 12.11
CA ASP A 116 -13.59 21.99 11.81
C ASP A 116 -12.11 22.07 11.39
N HIS A 117 -11.34 21.01 11.61
CA HIS A 117 -9.91 20.91 11.29
C HIS A 117 -9.66 20.09 10.03
N VAL A 118 -10.72 19.62 9.36
CA VAL A 118 -10.61 18.91 8.09
C VAL A 118 -10.04 19.87 7.03
N ARG A 119 -9.06 19.39 6.27
CA ARG A 119 -8.43 20.14 5.18
C ARG A 119 -9.45 20.75 4.22
N HIS A 120 -9.18 21.98 3.81
CA HIS A 120 -10.12 22.82 3.05
C HIS A 120 -10.50 22.25 1.67
N ASP A 121 -9.63 21.47 1.04
CA ASP A 121 -9.86 20.84 -0.27
C ASP A 121 -10.49 19.43 -0.18
N TRP A 122 -10.88 18.97 1.01
CA TRP A 122 -11.36 17.60 1.24
C TRP A 122 -12.48 17.17 0.29
N LYS A 123 -13.49 18.02 0.08
CA LYS A 123 -14.62 17.72 -0.83
C LYS A 123 -14.18 17.46 -2.27
N ARG A 124 -13.05 18.01 -2.70
CA ARG A 124 -12.50 17.85 -4.05
C ARG A 124 -11.66 16.58 -4.19
N ILE A 125 -11.00 16.15 -3.11
CA ILE A 125 -10.00 15.08 -3.15
C ILE A 125 -10.43 13.78 -2.47
N ASN A 126 -11.58 13.76 -1.78
CA ASN A 126 -12.02 12.60 -1.00
C ASN A 126 -12.07 11.30 -1.81
N ILE A 127 -12.57 11.33 -3.05
CA ILE A 127 -12.59 10.18 -3.95
C ILE A 127 -11.17 9.75 -4.31
N GLN A 128 -10.28 10.69 -4.64
CA GLN A 128 -8.88 10.38 -4.94
C GLN A 128 -8.16 9.73 -3.74
N MET A 129 -8.43 10.22 -2.52
CA MET A 129 -7.89 9.64 -1.31
C MET A 129 -8.45 8.25 -1.05
N MET A 130 -9.74 8.01 -1.33
CA MET A 130 -10.33 6.67 -1.24
C MET A 130 -9.69 5.71 -2.24
N ASP A 131 -9.55 6.13 -3.51
CA ASP A 131 -8.84 5.37 -4.54
C ASP A 131 -7.44 4.94 -4.07
N LYS A 132 -6.70 5.85 -3.44
CA LYS A 132 -5.39 5.57 -2.86
C LYS A 132 -5.49 4.55 -1.73
N VAL A 133 -6.41 4.71 -0.78
CA VAL A 133 -6.61 3.78 0.34
C VAL A 133 -6.95 2.37 -0.16
N LEU A 134 -7.86 2.25 -1.13
CA LEU A 134 -8.25 0.96 -1.69
C LEU A 134 -7.09 0.33 -2.45
N LEU A 135 -6.35 1.10 -3.26
CA LEU A 135 -5.17 0.59 -3.94
C LEU A 135 -4.16 0.03 -2.93
N LEU A 136 -3.89 0.74 -1.84
CA LEU A 136 -3.01 0.27 -0.76
C LEU A 136 -3.53 -1.04 -0.17
N LYS A 137 -4.80 -1.06 0.25
CA LYS A 137 -5.42 -2.23 0.86
C LYS A 137 -5.35 -3.46 -0.05
N PHE A 138 -5.89 -3.38 -1.26
CA PHE A 138 -5.99 -4.53 -2.15
C PHE A 138 -4.64 -4.98 -2.70
N THR A 139 -3.64 -4.09 -2.81
CA THR A 139 -2.29 -4.53 -3.21
C THR A 139 -1.48 -5.15 -2.07
N GLN A 140 -1.81 -4.84 -0.82
CA GLN A 140 -1.17 -5.42 0.37
C GLN A 140 -1.83 -6.75 0.82
N HIS A 141 -3.05 -7.03 0.34
CA HIS A 141 -3.82 -8.22 0.68
C HIS A 141 -4.17 -9.04 -0.57
N PRO A 142 -3.32 -10.01 -0.99
CA PRO A 142 -3.54 -10.80 -2.20
C PRO A 142 -4.89 -11.52 -2.23
N GLY A 143 -5.37 -12.05 -1.11
CA GLY A 143 -6.68 -12.69 -1.03
C GLY A 143 -7.83 -11.74 -1.40
N LEU A 144 -7.80 -10.50 -0.91
CA LEU A 144 -8.79 -9.48 -1.28
C LEU A 144 -8.65 -9.06 -2.75
N LYS A 145 -7.41 -8.96 -3.25
CA LYS A 145 -7.15 -8.68 -4.67
C LYS A 145 -7.83 -9.72 -5.56
N ASP A 146 -7.58 -10.99 -5.27
CA ASP A 146 -8.09 -12.10 -6.05
C ASP A 146 -9.61 -12.18 -5.95
N GLU A 147 -10.17 -11.96 -4.76
CA GLU A 147 -11.61 -11.85 -4.54
C GLU A 147 -12.24 -10.73 -5.38
N LEU A 148 -11.64 -9.53 -5.39
CA LEU A 148 -12.10 -8.41 -6.21
C LEU A 148 -12.06 -8.74 -7.70
N LEU A 149 -10.99 -9.38 -8.19
CA LEU A 149 -10.87 -9.77 -9.59
C LEU A 149 -11.90 -10.84 -9.97
N ALA A 150 -12.18 -11.78 -9.06
CA ALA A 150 -13.14 -12.87 -9.24
C ALA A 150 -14.60 -12.39 -9.36
N THR A 151 -14.91 -11.15 -8.95
CA THR A 151 -16.25 -10.56 -9.16
C THR A 151 -16.60 -10.34 -10.64
N GLY A 152 -15.66 -10.56 -11.57
CA GLY A 152 -15.94 -10.43 -13.00
C GLY A 152 -16.37 -9.00 -13.33
N ASN A 153 -17.42 -8.86 -14.14
CA ASN A 153 -17.97 -7.54 -14.47
C ASN A 153 -19.22 -7.21 -13.64
N ALA A 154 -19.44 -7.90 -12.51
CA ALA A 154 -20.56 -7.61 -11.62
C ALA A 154 -20.45 -6.17 -11.08
N GLU A 155 -21.60 -5.51 -10.97
CA GLU A 155 -21.71 -4.25 -10.25
C GLU A 155 -21.46 -4.50 -8.76
N LEU A 156 -20.65 -3.64 -8.14
CA LEU A 156 -20.38 -3.71 -6.70
C LEU A 156 -21.16 -2.60 -6.00
N ILE A 157 -21.99 -2.97 -5.03
CA ILE A 157 -22.89 -2.05 -4.34
C ILE A 157 -22.62 -2.08 -2.83
N GLU A 158 -22.14 -0.96 -2.30
CA GLU A 158 -22.05 -0.78 -0.84
C GLU A 158 -23.45 -0.57 -0.28
N ASN A 159 -23.99 -1.59 0.37
CA ASN A 159 -25.38 -1.63 0.82
C ASN A 159 -25.58 -0.95 2.19
N SER A 160 -24.90 0.16 2.43
CA SER A 160 -25.11 0.97 3.62
C SER A 160 -26.46 1.67 3.54
N ASP A 161 -27.30 1.48 4.56
CA ASP A 161 -28.60 2.13 4.73
C ASP A 161 -28.52 3.58 5.20
N SER A 162 -27.34 4.03 5.62
CA SER A 162 -27.14 5.31 6.31
C SER A 162 -26.17 6.24 5.57
N ASP A 163 -25.28 5.70 4.74
CA ASP A 163 -24.35 6.49 3.93
C ASP A 163 -24.79 6.55 2.46
N SER A 164 -25.39 7.67 2.06
CA SER A 164 -25.82 7.90 0.68
C SER A 164 -24.73 8.44 -0.24
N PHE A 165 -23.53 8.72 0.27
CA PHE A 165 -22.39 9.14 -0.55
C PHE A 165 -21.54 7.94 -0.93
N TRP A 166 -21.06 7.18 0.05
CA TRP A 166 -20.22 6.00 -0.20
C TRP A 166 -21.06 4.79 -0.61
N GLY A 167 -22.25 4.63 -0.02
CA GLY A 167 -23.20 3.56 -0.32
C GLY A 167 -24.50 4.03 -0.96
N VAL A 168 -25.53 3.18 -0.86
CA VAL A 168 -26.86 3.39 -1.45
C VAL A 168 -27.83 4.17 -0.57
N GLY A 169 -27.55 4.37 0.71
CA GLY A 169 -28.43 5.07 1.64
C GLY A 169 -29.80 4.40 1.83
N ALA A 170 -30.64 5.03 2.66
CA ALA A 170 -31.92 4.45 3.10
C ALA A 170 -32.94 4.26 1.97
N ASP A 171 -32.88 5.07 0.92
CA ASP A 171 -33.78 5.03 -0.23
C ASP A 171 -33.25 4.21 -1.40
N GLY A 172 -32.05 3.63 -1.27
CA GLY A 172 -31.38 2.86 -2.31
C GLY A 172 -30.86 3.69 -3.50
N LYS A 173 -30.89 5.03 -3.40
CA LYS A 173 -30.52 5.95 -4.50
C LYS A 173 -29.23 6.74 -4.22
N GLY A 174 -28.48 6.32 -3.21
CA GLY A 174 -27.17 6.85 -2.89
C GLY A 174 -26.18 6.68 -4.04
N ARG A 175 -25.07 7.42 -3.94
CA ARG A 175 -24.10 7.53 -5.02
C ARG A 175 -23.25 6.28 -5.20
N ASN A 176 -23.17 5.39 -4.21
CA ASN A 176 -22.35 4.17 -4.27
C ASN A 176 -20.90 4.46 -4.70
N GLU A 177 -20.29 5.55 -4.22
CA GLU A 177 -18.94 5.94 -4.61
C GLU A 177 -17.89 4.89 -4.23
N LEU A 178 -18.10 4.13 -3.14
CA LEU A 178 -17.17 3.07 -2.76
C LEU A 178 -17.21 1.91 -3.75
N GLY A 179 -18.42 1.47 -4.15
CA GLY A 179 -18.60 0.46 -5.18
C GLY A 179 -17.96 0.87 -6.50
N LYS A 180 -18.17 2.13 -6.93
CA LYS A 180 -17.52 2.70 -8.13
C LYS A 180 -16.00 2.70 -8.03
N ALA A 181 -15.44 3.12 -6.89
CA ALA A 181 -14.00 3.13 -6.66
C ALA A 181 -13.39 1.72 -6.72
N LEU A 182 -14.06 0.71 -6.14
CA LEU A 182 -13.66 -0.69 -6.21
C LEU A 182 -13.70 -1.24 -7.65
N MET A 183 -14.74 -0.92 -8.42
CA MET A 183 -14.81 -1.31 -9.83
C MET A 183 -13.70 -0.66 -10.65
N GLY A 184 -13.42 0.63 -10.44
CA GLY A 184 -12.29 1.31 -11.07
C GLY A 184 -10.93 0.71 -10.69
N LEU A 185 -10.76 0.30 -9.43
CA LEU A 185 -9.57 -0.42 -8.96
C LEU A 185 -9.45 -1.80 -9.61
N ARG A 186 -10.54 -2.56 -9.71
CA ARG A 186 -10.60 -3.86 -10.38
C ARG A 186 -10.09 -3.76 -11.82
N ASP A 187 -10.52 -2.74 -12.56
CA ASP A 187 -10.08 -2.51 -13.94
C ASP A 187 -8.59 -2.16 -14.02
N LYS A 188 -8.09 -1.29 -13.13
CA LYS A 188 -6.66 -0.97 -13.02
C LYS A 188 -5.82 -2.23 -12.76
N LEU A 189 -6.25 -3.10 -11.86
CA LEU A 189 -5.53 -4.33 -11.49
C LEU A 189 -5.53 -5.38 -12.60
N ARG A 190 -6.61 -5.48 -13.39
CA ARG A 190 -6.67 -6.35 -14.58
C ARG A 190 -5.67 -5.93 -15.63
N ASN A 191 -5.63 -4.63 -15.94
CA ASN A 191 -4.75 -4.08 -16.97
C ASN A 191 -3.27 -4.21 -16.59
N ALA A 192 -2.96 -4.19 -15.29
CA ALA A 192 -1.60 -4.43 -14.80
C ALA A 192 -1.16 -5.92 -14.86
N SER A 193 -2.10 -6.85 -15.02
CA SER A 193 -1.84 -8.31 -14.95
C SER A 193 -1.88 -9.02 -16.32
N ALA A 194 -2.30 -8.33 -17.39
CA ALA A 194 -2.32 -8.91 -18.73
C ALA A 194 -0.89 -9.06 -19.29
N PRO A 195 -0.51 -10.23 -19.84
CA PRO A 195 0.75 -10.38 -20.58
C PRO A 195 0.75 -9.40 -21.76
N GLN A 196 1.69 -8.46 -21.76
CA GLN A 196 1.92 -7.61 -22.93
C GLN A 196 2.61 -8.49 -23.99
N ASP A 197 1.95 -8.67 -25.13
CA ASP A 197 2.46 -9.43 -26.27
C ASP A 197 3.75 -8.77 -26.78
N LEU A 198 4.91 -9.34 -26.44
CA LEU A 198 6.23 -8.94 -26.95
C LEU A 198 6.35 -9.38 -28.41
N GLY A 199 5.75 -8.62 -29.31
CA GLY A 199 5.95 -8.76 -30.75
C GLY A 199 7.41 -8.46 -31.15
N ALA A 200 8.00 -9.36 -31.93
CA ALA A 200 9.40 -9.36 -32.36
C ALA A 200 9.88 -8.03 -33.00
N LEU A 201 11.07 -7.59 -32.59
CA LEU A 201 11.82 -6.50 -33.23
C LEU A 201 12.22 -6.89 -34.66
N PRO A 202 12.06 -6.00 -35.67
CA PRO A 202 12.68 -6.19 -36.97
C PRO A 202 14.20 -6.04 -36.86
N ARG A 203 14.93 -7.02 -37.41
CA ARG A 203 16.34 -6.87 -37.79
C ARG A 203 16.39 -5.89 -38.95
N ASP A 204 16.78 -4.64 -38.71
CA ASP A 204 17.48 -3.79 -39.68
C ASP A 204 17.70 -2.39 -39.08
N THR A 205 18.77 -2.29 -38.28
CA THR A 205 19.59 -1.07 -38.18
C THR A 205 21.05 -1.51 -38.09
N PHE A 206 21.56 -2.02 -39.21
CA PHE A 206 22.99 -2.08 -39.45
C PHE A 206 23.44 -0.71 -39.93
N GLU A 207 24.09 0.04 -39.05
CA GLU A 207 24.94 1.24 -39.21
C GLU A 207 24.74 2.04 -37.92
N MET A 208 25.70 2.20 -37.00
CA MET A 208 27.10 2.52 -37.22
C MET A 208 27.83 2.26 -35.90
N THR A 209 28.45 1.09 -35.77
CA THR A 209 29.53 0.88 -34.81
C THR A 209 30.74 1.68 -35.31
N THR A 210 31.14 2.73 -34.58
CA THR A 210 32.54 3.07 -34.26
C THR A 210 32.54 4.37 -33.45
N THR A 211 32.28 4.30 -32.15
CA THR A 211 32.94 5.14 -31.11
C THR A 211 32.59 4.64 -29.71
N LEU A 212 32.97 3.40 -29.41
CA LEU A 212 33.18 2.95 -28.04
C LEU A 212 34.67 3.03 -27.74
N SER A 213 35.10 4.09 -27.06
CA SER A 213 36.17 4.04 -26.06
C SER A 213 36.41 5.45 -25.51
N THR A 214 36.47 5.59 -24.18
CA THR A 214 36.92 6.75 -23.35
C THR A 214 35.93 7.78 -22.76
N ALA A 215 34.62 7.52 -22.61
CA ALA A 215 33.75 8.46 -21.87
C ALA A 215 32.75 7.88 -20.85
N VAL A 216 32.81 6.60 -20.48
CA VAL A 216 31.85 5.98 -19.53
C VAL A 216 32.45 5.69 -18.14
N GLN A 217 33.72 6.03 -17.89
CA GLN A 217 34.34 5.81 -16.56
C GLN A 217 34.19 6.98 -15.56
N ARG A 218 33.34 8.00 -15.82
CA ARG A 218 33.33 9.23 -15.00
C ARG A 218 32.01 9.62 -14.34
N PHE A 219 30.97 8.77 -14.36
CA PHE A 219 29.72 9.05 -13.65
C PHE A 219 29.18 7.85 -12.87
N LEU A 220 30.07 7.13 -12.16
CA LEU A 220 29.62 6.33 -11.01
C LEU A 220 29.48 7.26 -9.79
N PRO A 221 28.29 7.41 -9.18
CA PRO A 221 28.14 8.12 -7.92
C PRO A 221 28.91 7.40 -6.80
N PRO A 222 29.52 8.13 -5.84
CA PRO A 222 30.22 7.51 -4.73
C PRO A 222 29.24 6.72 -3.84
N GLN A 223 29.69 5.54 -3.41
CA GLN A 223 28.98 4.63 -2.51
C GLN A 223 28.49 5.35 -1.23
N PRO A 224 27.30 5.01 -0.68
CA PRO A 224 26.77 5.66 0.51
C PRO A 224 27.66 5.41 1.73
N ALA A 225 27.89 6.48 2.48
CA ALA A 225 28.72 6.52 3.67
C ALA A 225 28.35 5.43 4.69
N ASN A 226 29.37 4.85 5.32
CA ASN A 226 29.23 4.07 6.56
C ASN A 226 28.55 4.95 7.62
N LEU A 227 27.22 4.95 7.73
CA LEU A 227 26.46 5.66 8.77
C LEU A 227 26.12 4.69 9.90
N CYS A 228 26.01 5.22 11.12
CA CYS A 228 25.58 4.44 12.27
C CYS A 228 24.15 3.92 12.06
N GLN A 229 23.96 2.62 12.24
CA GLN A 229 22.66 1.96 12.04
C GLN A 229 21.58 2.37 13.04
N TYR A 230 21.93 3.05 14.13
CA TYR A 230 21.00 3.52 15.16
C TYR A 230 20.65 5.00 15.00
N CYS A 231 21.65 5.90 15.02
CA CYS A 231 21.41 7.35 15.00
C CYS A 231 21.64 8.02 13.63
N SER A 232 22.05 7.25 12.61
CA SER A 232 22.35 7.75 11.26
C SER A 232 23.45 8.82 11.17
N LEU A 233 24.28 8.97 12.21
CA LEU A 233 25.47 9.83 12.20
C LEU A 233 26.71 9.05 11.72
N GLN A 234 27.69 9.76 11.17
CA GLN A 234 28.95 9.18 10.74
C GLN A 234 29.75 8.62 11.96
N PRO A 235 30.10 7.33 12.00
CA PRO A 235 30.88 6.73 13.07
C PRO A 235 32.27 7.36 13.18
N LYS A 236 32.73 7.55 14.43
CA LYS A 236 34.11 8.01 14.71
C LYS A 236 35.16 6.97 14.28
N PHE A 237 34.78 5.69 14.24
CA PHE A 237 35.62 4.58 13.79
C PHE A 237 35.06 3.99 12.50
N GLN A 238 35.82 4.11 11.41
CA GLN A 238 35.46 3.49 10.13
C GLN A 238 35.47 1.95 10.29
N ASN A 239 34.50 1.27 9.67
CA ASN A 239 34.24 -0.18 9.74
C ASN A 239 33.43 -0.70 10.95
N HIS A 240 32.89 0.16 11.82
CA HIS A 240 31.96 -0.27 12.86
C HIS A 240 30.50 0.12 12.53
N PRO A 241 29.52 -0.77 12.78
CA PRO A 241 28.10 -0.53 12.46
C PRO A 241 27.46 0.55 13.35
N TYR A 242 28.08 0.91 14.47
CA TYR A 242 27.58 1.91 15.43
C TYR A 242 28.65 2.97 15.73
N CYS A 243 28.22 4.22 15.92
CA CYS A 243 29.12 5.34 16.21
C CYS A 243 29.61 5.41 17.67
N SER A 244 28.93 4.71 18.58
CA SER A 244 29.26 4.68 20.01
C SER A 244 28.77 3.39 20.67
N LYS A 245 29.32 3.06 21.84
CA LYS A 245 28.84 1.97 22.70
C LYS A 245 27.37 2.18 23.12
N THR A 246 26.96 3.43 23.30
CA THR A 246 25.57 3.80 23.59
C THR A 246 24.64 3.42 22.45
N CYS A 247 24.98 3.76 21.20
CA CYS A 247 24.19 3.38 20.03
C CYS A 247 24.13 1.86 19.80
N ALA A 248 25.21 1.13 20.12
CA ALA A 248 25.21 -0.33 20.07
C ALA A 248 24.29 -0.94 21.14
N ASN A 249 24.32 -0.41 22.37
CA ASN A 249 23.49 -0.89 23.47
C ASN A 249 22.00 -0.57 23.25
N GLU A 250 21.66 0.63 22.77
CA GLU A 250 20.27 1.01 22.47
C GLU A 250 19.70 0.19 21.31
N ALA A 251 20.50 -0.10 20.28
CA ALA A 251 20.12 -1.03 19.23
C ALA A 251 19.86 -2.46 19.77
N ALA A 252 20.69 -2.94 20.70
CA ALA A 252 20.50 -4.26 21.32
C ALA A 252 19.26 -4.33 22.24
N LEU A 253 18.94 -3.25 22.97
CA LEU A 253 17.75 -3.17 23.81
C LEU A 253 16.45 -3.22 22.99
N LEU A 254 16.44 -2.62 21.81
CA LEU A 254 15.30 -2.69 20.90
C LEU A 254 15.10 -4.09 20.29
N CYS A 255 16.17 -4.90 20.20
CA CYS A 255 16.09 -6.30 19.77
C CYS A 255 15.63 -7.26 20.89
N ASN A 256 15.73 -6.89 22.17
CA ASN A 256 15.42 -7.76 23.31
C ASN A 256 13.99 -7.59 23.89
N VAL A 257 13.10 -6.83 23.25
CA VAL A 257 11.69 -6.69 23.70
C VAL A 257 10.81 -7.84 23.16
N GLY A 258 11.41 -9.02 22.97
CA GLY A 258 10.83 -10.11 22.18
C GLY A 258 10.97 -11.50 22.78
N GLU A 259 11.10 -11.69 24.10
CA GLU A 259 10.79 -12.99 24.74
C GLU A 259 10.24 -12.82 26.18
N PRO A 260 9.23 -13.61 26.59
CA PRO A 260 8.62 -13.52 27.92
C PRO A 260 9.41 -14.30 28.99
N LEU A 261 9.35 -13.76 30.21
CA LEU A 261 9.84 -14.36 31.46
C LEU A 261 9.29 -15.77 31.70
N SER A 262 10.17 -16.74 31.98
CA SER A 262 9.84 -17.87 32.85
C SER A 262 10.98 -18.15 33.83
N ALA A 263 10.62 -18.21 35.11
CA ALA A 263 11.48 -18.46 36.26
C ALA A 263 12.00 -19.90 36.31
N HIS A 264 13.23 -20.09 36.80
CA HIS A 264 13.57 -21.01 37.90
C HIS A 264 15.06 -20.87 38.30
N THR A 265 15.26 -20.43 39.54
CA THR A 265 16.32 -20.80 40.51
C THR A 265 17.61 -21.48 40.02
N ALA A 266 18.77 -20.85 40.27
CA ALA A 266 19.79 -21.31 41.24
C ALA A 266 21.17 -20.71 40.96
N ASN A 267 21.81 -20.29 42.06
CA ASN A 267 23.25 -20.14 42.29
C ASN A 267 23.99 -18.96 41.65
N ALA A 268 24.14 -17.93 42.50
CA ALA A 268 25.34 -17.11 42.58
C ALA A 268 26.60 -17.99 42.79
N GLU A 269 27.74 -17.42 42.39
CA GLU A 269 29.11 -17.96 42.48
C GLU A 269 29.53 -18.95 41.38
N ALA A 270 30.15 -18.41 40.32
CA ALA A 270 31.42 -18.87 39.75
C ALA A 270 31.66 -18.24 38.37
N CYS A 271 32.55 -17.25 38.30
CA CYS A 271 33.51 -16.97 37.21
C CYS A 271 33.95 -15.50 37.25
N LEU A 272 34.57 -15.13 38.36
CA LEU A 272 35.71 -14.22 38.32
C LEU A 272 36.93 -15.11 38.08
N LEU A 273 37.60 -14.95 36.93
CA LEU A 273 39.06 -14.98 36.73
C LEU A 273 39.41 -15.30 35.26
N LEU A 274 40.43 -14.57 34.77
CA LEU A 274 41.10 -14.62 33.46
C LEU A 274 40.44 -13.70 32.40
N LEU A 275 40.96 -12.51 32.07
CA LEU A 275 42.34 -12.01 32.05
C LEU A 275 42.39 -10.48 32.25
N ALA A 276 43.33 -10.06 33.10
CA ALA A 276 44.05 -8.78 33.25
C ALA A 276 43.38 -7.46 32.80
#